data_AF-A0A7G6E4N4-F1
#
_entry.id   AF-A0A7G6E4N4-F1
#
_cell.length_a   1.000
_cell.length_b   1.000
_cell.length_c   1.000
_cell.angle_alpha   90.00
_cell.angle_beta   90.00
_cell.angle_gamma   90.00
#
_symmetry.space_group_name_H-M   'P 1'
#
loop_
_entity.id
_entity.type
_entity.pdbx_description
1 polymer ?
#
loop_
_entity_poly.entity_id
_entity_poly.type
_entity_poly.pdbx_seq_one_letter_code
_entity_poly.pdbx_strand_id
1 'polypeptide(L)'
;MMTMALWPRRRKRRGFLKWGILFILLLIVIPWGISLLFEDELEIKIKGDTARVRVLNHQTNKLMYLGLEEYLVGVVAAEMPASFPEEALKAQAVAARTYAVKRLQIPDPRIKNLNQDADLSTNPAINQAWISSEEMKNRWGVWGYRAYKKKIIQAVQETAGQVLVYQGQLIDPVYHSSCGGGRTENSEDVWKFQIPYLRSVACVDHQDRYRETVNTIDLARLDKALGTSLQSIPVSKLQTGKNYIQVMEKTGTGRVKTMRFGNTVISGTELRSKLGLASTWFDWQVKGESILFVTRGNGHGVGMCQYGAAAMAEQGKDYRQILTHYYTGVGFAKISY
;
A
#
# COMPACT_ATOMS: atom_id res chain seq x y z
N MET A 1 39.22 -30.33 -89.40
CA MET A 1 39.64 -30.13 -88.00
C MET A 1 38.75 -29.01 -87.44
N MET A 2 37.93 -29.24 -86.41
CA MET A 2 38.26 -29.15 -84.97
C MET A 2 38.74 -27.73 -84.59
N THR A 3 38.17 -27.00 -83.62
CA THR A 3 37.50 -27.41 -82.36
C THR A 3 36.57 -26.31 -81.74
N MET A 4 35.57 -26.75 -80.96
CA MET A 4 34.98 -26.17 -79.71
C MET A 4 34.63 -24.65 -79.63
N ALA A 5 33.41 -24.17 -79.33
CA ALA A 5 32.43 -24.44 -78.25
C ALA A 5 32.69 -23.73 -76.89
N LEU A 6 31.75 -22.87 -76.41
CA LEU A 6 31.18 -22.83 -75.03
C LEU A 6 30.34 -21.56 -74.68
N TRP A 7 29.56 -21.66 -73.59
CA TRP A 7 28.57 -20.71 -73.05
C TRP A 7 28.45 -20.91 -71.52
N PRO A 8 27.66 -20.16 -70.69
CA PRO A 8 26.69 -19.11 -71.02
C PRO A 8 26.67 -17.85 -70.08
N ARG A 9 25.79 -16.89 -70.43
CA ARG A 9 25.01 -15.94 -69.58
C ARG A 9 25.49 -15.58 -68.16
N ARG A 10 25.52 -14.26 -67.87
CA ARG A 10 25.21 -13.70 -66.52
C ARG A 10 24.00 -12.75 -66.57
N ARG A 11 22.89 -13.15 -65.95
CA ARG A 11 21.63 -12.37 -65.87
C ARG A 11 21.60 -11.54 -64.58
N LYS A 12 21.20 -10.26 -64.64
CA LYS A 12 21.10 -9.34 -63.48
C LYS A 12 20.24 -9.96 -62.35
N ARG A 13 20.85 -10.33 -61.22
CA ARG A 13 20.17 -10.86 -60.01
C ARG A 13 20.25 -9.96 -58.76
N ARG A 14 20.76 -8.72 -58.89
CA ARG A 14 21.01 -7.81 -57.74
C ARG A 14 19.79 -7.02 -57.21
N GLY A 15 18.67 -6.99 -57.95
CA GLY A 15 17.44 -6.30 -57.50
C GLY A 15 16.61 -7.13 -56.51
N PHE A 16 16.29 -8.37 -56.88
CA PHE A 16 15.38 -9.23 -56.12
C PHE A 16 15.84 -9.52 -54.68
N LEU A 17 17.15 -9.67 -54.46
CA LEU A 17 17.70 -10.01 -53.15
C LEU A 17 17.52 -8.88 -52.12
N LYS A 18 17.58 -7.61 -52.55
CA LYS A 18 17.39 -6.46 -51.65
C LYS A 18 15.93 -6.33 -51.18
N TRP A 19 14.98 -6.50 -52.09
CA TRP A 19 13.55 -6.49 -51.76
C TRP A 19 13.15 -7.70 -50.91
N GLY A 20 13.71 -8.88 -51.17
CA GLY A 20 13.50 -10.06 -50.32
C GLY A 20 13.96 -9.87 -48.88
N ILE A 21 15.15 -9.29 -48.67
CA ILE A 21 15.67 -9.00 -47.31
C ILE A 21 14.79 -7.95 -46.60
N LEU A 22 14.36 -6.89 -47.30
CA LEU A 22 13.48 -5.87 -46.73
C LEU A 22 12.12 -6.46 -46.34
N PHE A 23 11.57 -7.37 -47.15
CA PHE A 23 10.31 -8.06 -46.88
C PHE A 23 10.41 -9.02 -45.69
N ILE A 24 11.52 -9.76 -45.56
CA ILE A 24 11.79 -10.62 -44.38
C ILE A 24 11.96 -9.77 -43.10
N LEU A 25 12.65 -8.63 -43.18
CA LEU A 25 12.74 -7.69 -42.06
C LEU A 25 11.36 -7.16 -41.65
N LEU A 26 10.51 -6.77 -42.59
CA LEU A 26 9.12 -6.37 -42.31
C LEU A 26 8.30 -7.50 -41.69
N LEU A 27 8.44 -8.75 -42.17
CA LEU A 27 7.77 -9.92 -41.60
C LEU A 27 8.24 -10.34 -40.20
N ILE A 28 9.39 -9.83 -39.72
CA ILE A 28 9.86 -10.07 -38.35
C ILE A 28 9.53 -8.86 -37.47
N VAL A 29 9.84 -7.64 -37.94
CA VAL A 29 9.67 -6.40 -37.17
C VAL A 29 8.20 -6.03 -36.99
N ILE A 30 7.33 -6.29 -37.97
CA ILE A 30 5.89 -5.98 -37.82
C ILE A 30 5.23 -6.91 -36.79
N PRO A 31 5.32 -8.26 -36.86
CA PRO A 31 4.74 -9.11 -35.82
C PRO A 31 5.37 -8.92 -34.44
N TRP A 32 6.68 -8.66 -34.37
CA TRP A 32 7.36 -8.40 -33.09
C TRP A 32 6.94 -7.04 -32.49
N GLY A 33 6.83 -6.00 -33.31
CA GLY A 33 6.30 -4.69 -32.92
C GLY A 33 4.81 -4.74 -32.56
N ILE A 34 4.01 -5.57 -33.23
CA ILE A 34 2.63 -5.85 -32.86
C ILE A 34 2.56 -6.60 -31.52
N SER A 35 3.44 -7.58 -31.28
CA SER A 35 3.51 -8.28 -29.99
C SER A 35 3.95 -7.37 -28.83
N LEU A 36 4.65 -6.27 -29.10
CA LEU A 36 4.95 -5.20 -28.14
C LEU A 36 3.78 -4.21 -27.94
N LEU A 37 2.83 -4.17 -28.87
CA LEU A 37 1.56 -3.42 -28.73
C LEU A 37 0.47 -4.25 -28.03
N PHE A 38 0.65 -5.57 -27.96
CA PHE A 38 -0.22 -6.52 -27.26
C PHE A 38 0.56 -7.28 -26.17
N GLU A 39 1.00 -6.57 -25.12
CA GLU A 39 1.04 -7.21 -23.81
C GLU A 39 -0.41 -7.45 -23.38
N ASP A 40 -0.85 -8.71 -23.39
CA ASP A 40 -2.14 -9.09 -22.81
C ASP A 40 -2.15 -8.68 -21.32
N GLU A 41 -2.94 -7.65 -20.94
CA GLU A 41 -3.10 -7.26 -19.54
C GLU A 41 -3.58 -8.49 -18.75
N LEU A 42 -2.74 -8.95 -17.81
CA LEU A 42 -2.95 -10.20 -17.10
C LEU A 42 -4.35 -10.27 -16.47
N GLU A 43 -5.14 -11.25 -16.87
CA GLU A 43 -6.55 -11.37 -16.48
C GLU A 43 -6.68 -12.18 -15.17
N ILE A 44 -7.26 -11.57 -14.12
CA ILE A 44 -7.55 -12.23 -12.85
C ILE A 44 -9.04 -12.57 -12.78
N LYS A 45 -9.37 -13.83 -13.09
CA LYS A 45 -10.74 -14.34 -12.97
C LYS A 45 -11.15 -14.44 -11.50
N ILE A 46 -12.20 -13.74 -11.12
CA ILE A 46 -12.78 -13.86 -9.78
C ILE A 46 -13.69 -15.10 -9.75
N LYS A 47 -13.58 -15.93 -8.71
CA LYS A 47 -14.35 -17.18 -8.60
C LYS A 47 -15.73 -16.92 -7.97
N GLY A 48 -16.79 -17.33 -8.67
CA GLY A 48 -18.17 -17.34 -8.17
C GLY A 48 -18.97 -16.09 -8.52
N ASP A 49 -20.24 -16.06 -8.11
CA ASP A 49 -21.14 -14.92 -8.28
C ASP A 49 -20.70 -13.75 -7.39
N THR A 50 -19.68 -13.04 -7.87
CA THR A 50 -19.00 -11.94 -7.17
C THR A 50 -19.49 -10.57 -7.64
N ALA A 51 -20.70 -10.54 -8.22
CA ALA A 51 -21.43 -9.31 -8.52
C ALA A 51 -21.61 -8.41 -7.28
N ARG A 52 -21.54 -8.98 -6.06
CA ARG A 52 -21.52 -8.24 -4.79
C ARG A 52 -20.52 -8.82 -3.79
N VAL A 53 -19.94 -7.95 -2.97
CA VAL A 53 -19.13 -8.29 -1.79
C VAL A 53 -19.98 -8.29 -0.52
N ARG A 54 -19.79 -9.28 0.35
CA ARG A 54 -20.50 -9.38 1.64
C ARG A 54 -19.66 -8.75 2.75
N VAL A 55 -20.08 -7.58 3.22
CA VAL A 55 -19.29 -6.74 4.14
C VAL A 55 -19.97 -6.67 5.51
N LEU A 56 -19.30 -7.20 6.54
CA LEU A 56 -19.75 -7.06 7.93
C LEU A 56 -19.46 -5.66 8.45
N ASN A 57 -20.50 -4.90 8.76
CA ASN A 57 -20.38 -3.62 9.42
C ASN A 57 -20.08 -3.83 10.92
N HIS A 58 -18.87 -3.49 11.36
CA HIS A 58 -18.41 -3.77 12.73
C HIS A 58 -19.11 -2.96 13.83
N GLN A 59 -19.80 -1.86 13.47
CA GLN A 59 -20.50 -1.00 14.44
C GLN A 59 -21.95 -1.47 14.66
N THR A 60 -22.59 -1.99 13.61
CA THR A 60 -24.00 -2.41 13.65
C THR A 60 -24.19 -3.93 13.65
N ASN A 61 -23.11 -4.68 13.49
CA ASN A 61 -23.07 -6.14 13.28
C ASN A 61 -23.95 -6.64 12.11
N LYS A 62 -24.28 -5.76 11.15
CA LYS A 62 -25.09 -6.10 9.97
C LYS A 62 -24.22 -6.49 8.78
N LEU A 63 -24.65 -7.52 8.06
CA LEU A 63 -24.05 -7.91 6.79
C LEU A 63 -24.64 -7.06 5.65
N MET A 64 -23.77 -6.42 4.87
CA MET A 64 -24.13 -5.57 3.73
C MET A 64 -23.73 -6.26 2.42
N TYR A 65 -24.50 -6.05 1.36
CA TYR A 65 -24.26 -6.63 0.04
C TYR A 65 -24.08 -5.49 -0.98
N LEU A 66 -22.83 -5.15 -1.27
CA LEU A 66 -22.45 -3.98 -2.09
C LEU A 66 -21.81 -4.42 -3.40
N GLY A 67 -21.95 -3.65 -4.47
CA GLY A 67 -21.07 -3.85 -5.64
C GLY A 67 -19.61 -3.60 -5.26
N LEU A 68 -18.64 -4.27 -5.89
CA LEU A 68 -17.21 -4.08 -5.55
C LEU A 68 -16.80 -2.61 -5.64
N GLU A 69 -17.16 -1.93 -6.73
CA GLU A 69 -16.85 -0.51 -6.94
C GLU A 69 -17.62 0.42 -5.97
N GLU A 70 -18.83 0.05 -5.56
CA GLU A 70 -19.60 0.76 -4.53
C GLU A 70 -18.93 0.65 -3.14
N TYR A 71 -18.47 -0.55 -2.77
CA TYR A 71 -17.69 -0.76 -1.56
C TYR A 71 -16.41 0.10 -1.56
N LEU A 72 -15.70 0.14 -2.69
CA LEU A 72 -14.44 0.89 -2.82
C LEU A 72 -14.61 2.41 -2.66
N VAL A 73 -15.73 2.99 -3.12
CA VAL A 73 -16.05 4.40 -2.84
C VAL A 73 -16.11 4.67 -1.33
N GLY A 74 -16.66 3.73 -0.54
CA GLY A 74 -16.67 3.81 0.92
C GLY A 74 -15.32 3.58 1.59
N VAL A 75 -14.43 2.76 0.99
CA VAL A 75 -13.05 2.57 1.47
C VAL A 75 -12.20 3.80 1.21
N VAL A 76 -12.14 4.29 -0.04
CA VAL A 76 -11.33 5.46 -0.41
C VAL A 76 -11.74 6.70 0.41
N ALA A 77 -13.04 6.89 0.64
CA ALA A 77 -13.58 7.96 1.48
C ALA A 77 -13.22 7.84 2.99
N ALA A 78 -12.95 6.62 3.47
CA ALA A 78 -12.56 6.37 4.85
C ALA A 78 -11.04 6.52 5.06
N GLU A 79 -10.26 6.02 4.09
CA GLU A 79 -8.81 5.87 4.18
C GLU A 79 -8.03 7.12 3.75
N MET A 80 -8.51 7.88 2.77
CA MET A 80 -7.78 9.01 2.19
C MET A 80 -8.59 10.31 2.23
N PRO A 81 -7.99 11.47 2.57
CA PRO A 81 -8.68 12.76 2.49
C PRO A 81 -9.14 13.05 1.05
N ALA A 82 -10.44 13.29 0.85
CA ALA A 82 -11.00 13.51 -0.49
C ALA A 82 -10.50 14.79 -1.20
N SER A 83 -9.84 15.69 -0.45
CA SER A 83 -9.11 16.83 -1.00
C SER A 83 -7.85 16.43 -1.79
N PHE A 84 -7.23 15.29 -1.48
CA PHE A 84 -5.99 14.82 -2.13
C PHE A 84 -6.14 14.71 -3.66
N PRO A 85 -5.03 14.85 -4.43
CA PRO A 85 -5.07 14.76 -5.89
C PRO A 85 -5.73 13.48 -6.40
N GLU A 86 -6.31 13.55 -7.59
CA GLU A 86 -7.08 12.45 -8.16
C GLU A 86 -6.24 11.19 -8.40
N GLU A 87 -5.00 11.33 -8.85
CA GLU A 87 -4.07 10.21 -9.05
C GLU A 87 -3.71 9.47 -7.73
N ALA A 88 -3.72 10.18 -6.60
CA ALA A 88 -3.56 9.55 -5.29
C ALA A 88 -4.82 8.77 -4.87
N LEU A 89 -6.02 9.30 -5.15
CA LEU A 89 -7.28 8.59 -4.93
C LEU A 89 -7.40 7.35 -5.84
N LYS A 90 -6.93 7.43 -7.09
CA LYS A 90 -6.83 6.30 -8.03
C LYS A 90 -5.87 5.23 -7.49
N ALA A 91 -4.70 5.63 -7.00
CA ALA A 91 -3.74 4.72 -6.37
C ALA A 91 -4.37 4.01 -5.15
N GLN A 92 -5.08 4.74 -4.29
CA GLN A 92 -5.81 4.17 -3.15
C GLN A 92 -6.93 3.22 -3.59
N ALA A 93 -7.66 3.53 -4.67
CA ALA A 93 -8.71 2.67 -5.22
C ALA A 93 -8.15 1.33 -5.74
N VAL A 94 -7.06 1.34 -6.51
CA VAL A 94 -6.41 0.12 -7.01
C VAL A 94 -5.84 -0.72 -5.87
N ALA A 95 -5.19 -0.10 -4.87
CA ALA A 95 -4.71 -0.79 -3.68
C ALA A 95 -5.88 -1.44 -2.92
N ALA A 96 -6.96 -0.69 -2.66
CA ALA A 96 -8.13 -1.20 -1.96
C ALA A 96 -8.87 -2.32 -2.72
N ARG A 97 -8.94 -2.23 -4.05
CA ARG A 97 -9.52 -3.27 -4.93
C ARG A 97 -8.69 -4.53 -4.89
N THR A 98 -7.37 -4.41 -5.01
CA THR A 98 -6.43 -5.53 -4.91
C THR A 98 -6.59 -6.28 -3.59
N TYR A 99 -6.67 -5.55 -2.47
CA TYR A 99 -6.93 -6.15 -1.16
C TYR A 99 -8.28 -6.88 -1.13
N ALA A 100 -9.36 -6.21 -1.55
CA ALA A 100 -10.71 -6.78 -1.53
C ALA A 100 -10.81 -8.08 -2.37
N VAL A 101 -10.32 -8.05 -3.61
CA VAL A 101 -10.32 -9.21 -4.52
C VAL A 101 -9.46 -10.34 -3.94
N LYS A 102 -8.31 -10.03 -3.32
CA LYS A 102 -7.48 -11.05 -2.67
C LYS A 102 -8.21 -11.72 -1.50
N ARG A 103 -9.01 -10.99 -0.72
CA ARG A 103 -9.80 -11.58 0.39
C ARG A 103 -11.00 -12.41 -0.09
N LEU A 104 -11.58 -12.09 -1.26
CA LEU A 104 -12.58 -12.96 -1.90
C LEU A 104 -11.99 -14.31 -2.33
N GLN A 105 -10.75 -14.33 -2.82
CA GLN A 105 -10.07 -15.56 -3.22
C GLN A 105 -9.41 -16.31 -2.05
N ILE A 106 -8.91 -15.58 -1.05
CA ILE A 106 -8.23 -16.10 0.14
C ILE A 106 -8.88 -15.48 1.39
N PRO A 107 -9.96 -16.10 1.91
CA PRO A 107 -10.71 -15.60 3.05
C PRO A 107 -9.81 -15.31 4.25
N ASP A 108 -10.08 -14.19 4.95
CA ASP A 108 -9.38 -13.86 6.19
C ASP A 108 -9.96 -14.69 7.35
N PRO A 109 -9.18 -15.53 8.05
CA PRO A 109 -9.70 -16.32 9.17
C PRO A 109 -10.32 -15.45 10.27
N ARG A 110 -9.84 -14.20 10.44
CA ARG A 110 -10.37 -13.27 11.45
C ARG A 110 -11.79 -12.83 11.16
N ILE A 111 -12.15 -12.64 9.88
CA ILE A 111 -13.55 -12.32 9.54
C ILE A 111 -14.44 -13.56 9.58
N LYS A 112 -13.95 -14.71 9.07
CA LYS A 112 -14.72 -15.96 9.09
C LYS A 112 -15.04 -16.47 10.50
N ASN A 113 -14.14 -16.25 11.47
CA ASN A 113 -14.40 -16.54 12.88
C ASN A 113 -15.45 -15.62 13.53
N LEU A 114 -15.70 -14.42 12.99
CA LEU A 114 -16.75 -13.51 13.46
C LEU A 114 -18.09 -13.74 12.72
N ASN A 115 -18.02 -13.99 11.42
CA ASN A 115 -19.17 -14.27 10.57
C ASN A 115 -18.71 -15.05 9.33
N GLN A 116 -19.18 -16.30 9.18
CA GLN A 116 -18.77 -17.20 8.09
C GLN A 116 -19.21 -16.69 6.70
N ASP A 117 -20.32 -15.95 6.63
CA ASP A 117 -20.85 -15.40 5.38
C ASP A 117 -20.17 -14.09 4.97
N ALA A 118 -19.45 -13.42 5.87
CA ALA A 118 -18.76 -12.16 5.57
C ALA A 118 -17.45 -12.41 4.82
N ASP A 119 -17.24 -11.69 3.71
CA ASP A 119 -16.00 -11.71 2.94
C ASP A 119 -15.02 -10.65 3.45
N LEU A 120 -15.56 -9.52 3.92
CA LEU A 120 -14.82 -8.34 4.38
C LEU A 120 -15.48 -7.75 5.63
N SER A 121 -14.71 -6.97 6.39
CA SER A 121 -15.16 -6.16 7.52
C SER A 121 -14.93 -4.67 7.26
N THR A 122 -15.77 -3.82 7.85
CA THR A 122 -15.50 -2.37 7.94
C THR A 122 -14.55 -2.00 9.11
N ASN A 123 -14.06 -2.98 9.87
CA ASN A 123 -13.09 -2.77 10.94
C ASN A 123 -11.66 -2.71 10.38
N PRO A 124 -10.92 -1.58 10.48
CA PRO A 124 -9.55 -1.47 9.99
C PRO A 124 -8.53 -2.32 10.76
N ALA A 125 -8.86 -2.82 11.96
CA ALA A 125 -8.01 -3.82 12.64
C ALA A 125 -8.10 -5.23 12.01
N ILE A 126 -9.13 -5.47 11.17
CA ILE A 126 -9.37 -6.72 10.46
C ILE A 126 -9.05 -6.53 8.98
N ASN A 127 -9.81 -5.68 8.28
CA ASN A 127 -9.65 -5.45 6.84
C ASN A 127 -9.30 -3.98 6.55
N GLN A 128 -10.24 -3.21 6.01
CA GLN A 128 -10.03 -1.82 5.59
C GLN A 128 -11.06 -0.93 6.26
N ALA A 129 -10.72 0.33 6.50
CA ALA A 129 -11.72 1.30 6.94
C ALA A 129 -12.78 1.48 5.84
N TRP A 130 -14.03 1.68 6.23
CA TRP A 130 -15.12 1.95 5.30
C TRP A 130 -16.14 2.87 5.97
N ILE A 131 -16.61 3.87 5.24
CA ILE A 131 -17.67 4.78 5.69
C ILE A 131 -18.87 4.78 4.75
N SER A 132 -20.06 4.92 5.34
CA SER A 132 -21.31 4.97 4.58
C SER A 132 -21.48 6.33 3.88
N SER A 133 -22.40 6.38 2.92
CA SER A 133 -22.78 7.66 2.29
C SER A 133 -23.35 8.68 3.28
N GLU A 134 -23.87 8.25 4.43
CA GLU A 134 -24.37 9.15 5.47
C GLU A 134 -23.22 9.73 6.31
N GLU A 135 -22.26 8.89 6.69
CA GLU A 135 -21.03 9.32 7.36
C GLU A 135 -20.21 10.29 6.48
N MET A 136 -20.20 10.09 5.16
CA MET A 136 -19.63 11.06 4.22
C MET A 136 -20.33 12.43 4.26
N LYS A 137 -21.68 12.48 4.37
CA LYS A 137 -22.42 13.74 4.52
C LYS A 137 -22.10 14.42 5.84
N ASN A 138 -22.07 13.66 6.94
CA ASN A 138 -21.74 14.17 8.27
C ASN A 138 -20.34 14.79 8.29
N ARG A 139 -19.37 14.12 7.64
CA ARG A 139 -17.97 14.55 7.58
C ARG A 139 -17.70 15.76 6.69
N TRP A 140 -18.45 15.91 5.59
CA TRP A 140 -18.16 16.91 4.55
C TRP A 140 -19.24 17.98 4.36
N GLY A 141 -20.35 17.88 5.07
CA GLY A 141 -21.55 18.69 4.83
C GLY A 141 -22.20 18.41 3.47
N VAL A 142 -23.37 18.99 3.20
CA VAL A 142 -24.13 18.74 1.96
C VAL A 142 -23.36 19.11 0.70
N TRP A 143 -22.65 20.25 0.71
CA TRP A 143 -21.89 20.75 -0.43
C TRP A 143 -20.59 19.97 -0.67
N GLY A 144 -19.79 19.77 0.38
CA GLY A 144 -18.57 18.97 0.29
C GLY A 144 -18.87 17.53 -0.10
N TYR A 145 -19.94 16.93 0.42
CA TYR A 145 -20.39 15.59 0.04
C TYR A 145 -20.58 15.42 -1.47
N ARG A 146 -21.28 16.36 -2.12
CA ARG A 146 -21.53 16.28 -3.57
C ARG A 146 -20.22 16.32 -4.38
N ALA A 147 -19.32 17.24 -4.04
CA ALA A 147 -18.05 17.41 -4.74
C ALA A 147 -17.09 16.22 -4.49
N TYR A 148 -16.83 15.92 -3.22
CA TYR A 148 -15.87 14.89 -2.82
C TYR A 148 -16.32 13.48 -3.19
N LYS A 149 -17.61 13.14 -3.02
CA LYS A 149 -18.12 11.83 -3.45
C LYS A 149 -18.04 11.66 -4.97
N LYS A 150 -18.34 12.72 -5.76
CA LYS A 150 -18.17 12.66 -7.23
C LYS A 150 -16.71 12.36 -7.61
N LYS A 151 -15.75 13.07 -7.02
CA LYS A 151 -14.31 12.88 -7.26
C LYS A 151 -13.83 11.47 -6.90
N ILE A 152 -14.29 10.92 -5.78
CA ILE A 152 -13.97 9.54 -5.38
C ILE A 152 -14.61 8.51 -6.32
N ILE A 153 -15.87 8.70 -6.71
CA ILE A 153 -16.54 7.83 -7.71
C ILE A 153 -15.74 7.83 -9.01
N GLN A 154 -15.30 8.99 -9.49
CA GLN A 154 -14.50 9.11 -10.71
C GLN A 154 -13.16 8.35 -10.59
N ALA A 155 -12.40 8.55 -9.51
CA ALA A 155 -11.14 7.83 -9.28
C ALA A 155 -11.31 6.29 -9.18
N VAL A 156 -12.42 5.83 -8.61
CA VAL A 156 -12.78 4.41 -8.56
C VAL A 156 -13.16 3.87 -9.94
N GLN A 157 -13.96 4.62 -10.71
CA GLN A 157 -14.42 4.24 -12.05
C GLN A 157 -13.29 4.26 -13.10
N GLU A 158 -12.42 5.26 -13.09
CA GLU A 158 -11.27 5.34 -14.01
C GLU A 158 -10.21 4.26 -13.75
N THR A 159 -10.27 3.60 -12.59
CA THR A 159 -9.46 2.43 -12.25
C THR A 159 -10.28 1.13 -12.20
N ALA A 160 -11.50 1.12 -12.73
CA ALA A 160 -12.43 -0.01 -12.58
C ALA A 160 -11.80 -1.34 -13.03
N GLY A 161 -11.89 -2.33 -12.16
CA GLY A 161 -11.30 -3.64 -12.37
C GLY A 161 -9.77 -3.73 -12.33
N GLN A 162 -9.02 -2.65 -12.09
CA GLN A 162 -7.56 -2.72 -12.01
C GLN A 162 -7.08 -3.17 -10.63
N VAL A 163 -6.12 -4.10 -10.63
CA VAL A 163 -5.48 -4.68 -9.44
C VAL A 163 -3.95 -4.82 -9.65
N LEU A 164 -3.22 -4.95 -8.55
CA LEU A 164 -1.77 -5.11 -8.52
C LEU A 164 -1.36 -6.56 -8.34
N VAL A 165 -0.39 -7.00 -9.14
CA VAL A 165 0.13 -8.36 -9.14
C VAL A 165 1.64 -8.39 -9.02
N TYR A 166 2.18 -9.42 -8.39
CA TYR A 166 3.59 -9.77 -8.39
C TYR A 166 3.70 -11.24 -8.79
N GLN A 167 4.50 -11.54 -9.82
CA GLN A 167 4.64 -12.90 -10.37
C GLN A 167 3.27 -13.57 -10.67
N GLY A 168 2.33 -12.81 -11.23
CA GLY A 168 0.98 -13.27 -11.58
C GLY A 168 0.00 -13.45 -10.41
N GLN A 169 0.42 -13.16 -9.17
CA GLN A 169 -0.43 -13.29 -7.97
C GLN A 169 -0.79 -11.92 -7.38
N LEU A 170 -2.00 -11.78 -6.84
CA LEU A 170 -2.44 -10.57 -6.14
C LEU A 170 -1.54 -10.28 -4.93
N ILE A 171 -1.01 -9.06 -4.85
CA ILE A 171 -0.18 -8.63 -3.72
C ILE A 171 -1.01 -8.43 -2.44
N ASP A 172 -0.36 -8.27 -1.28
CA ASP A 172 -0.98 -7.63 -0.11
C ASP A 172 -0.61 -6.12 -0.13
N PRO A 173 -1.49 -5.24 -0.63
CA PRO A 173 -1.20 -3.84 -0.94
C PRO A 173 -1.32 -2.97 0.31
N VAL A 174 -0.48 -3.22 1.31
CA VAL A 174 -0.52 -2.48 2.58
C VAL A 174 -0.18 -1.00 2.38
N TYR A 175 -0.96 -0.13 3.00
CA TYR A 175 -0.79 1.32 2.95
C TYR A 175 -0.86 1.93 4.36
N HIS A 176 -0.31 3.12 4.53
CA HIS A 176 -0.28 3.86 5.79
C HIS A 176 -0.37 5.37 5.54
N SER A 177 -0.77 6.13 6.55
CA SER A 177 -1.05 7.56 6.38
C SER A 177 0.18 8.38 6.00
N SER A 178 1.23 8.34 6.82
CA SER A 178 2.43 9.15 6.61
C SER A 178 3.71 8.40 6.97
N CYS A 179 4.68 8.42 6.05
CA CYS A 179 6.05 7.99 6.27
C CYS A 179 6.88 9.03 7.07
N GLY A 180 6.31 10.22 7.34
CA GLY A 180 7.00 11.37 7.95
C GLY A 180 7.98 12.10 7.02
N GLY A 181 7.78 12.02 5.69
CA GLY A 181 8.71 12.58 4.69
C GLY A 181 10.03 11.82 4.52
N GLY A 182 10.22 10.70 5.22
CA GLY A 182 11.46 9.91 5.21
C GLY A 182 11.46 8.76 4.21
N ARG A 183 11.33 7.53 4.71
CA ARG A 183 11.28 6.29 3.91
C ARG A 183 10.15 5.38 4.37
N THR A 184 9.76 4.44 3.52
CA THR A 184 8.93 3.30 3.90
C THR A 184 9.79 2.20 4.55
N GLU A 185 9.17 1.25 5.24
CA GLU A 185 9.84 0.08 5.84
C GLU A 185 9.87 -1.12 4.89
N ASN A 186 10.83 -2.02 5.09
CA ASN A 186 10.74 -3.39 4.60
C ASN A 186 9.70 -4.16 5.44
N SER A 187 9.03 -5.14 4.84
CA SER A 187 8.03 -5.94 5.57
C SER A 187 8.60 -6.72 6.77
N GLU A 188 9.85 -7.18 6.70
CA GLU A 188 10.56 -7.94 7.75
C GLU A 188 11.08 -7.08 8.91
N ASP A 189 11.07 -5.74 8.76
CA ASP A 189 11.40 -4.81 9.84
C ASP A 189 10.19 -4.50 10.75
N VAL A 190 8.98 -4.81 10.27
CA VAL A 190 7.69 -4.52 10.94
C VAL A 190 6.92 -5.81 11.27
N TRP A 191 7.04 -6.83 10.42
CA TRP A 191 6.45 -8.16 10.54
C TRP A 191 7.53 -9.25 10.40
N LYS A 192 7.15 -10.53 10.36
CA LYS A 192 8.10 -11.65 10.41
C LYS A 192 8.75 -12.03 9.08
N PHE A 193 8.17 -11.63 7.95
CA PHE A 193 8.50 -12.20 6.63
C PHE A 193 8.95 -11.14 5.62
N GLN A 194 9.95 -11.51 4.82
CA GLN A 194 10.39 -10.73 3.68
C GLN A 194 9.42 -10.93 2.51
N ILE A 195 8.76 -9.85 2.11
CA ILE A 195 7.77 -9.82 1.02
C ILE A 195 8.40 -8.99 -0.13
N PRO A 196 8.72 -9.59 -1.30
CA PRO A 196 9.56 -8.96 -2.32
C PRO A 196 9.09 -7.59 -2.82
N TYR A 197 7.79 -7.35 -2.88
CA TYR A 197 7.20 -6.08 -3.32
C TYR A 197 7.00 -5.05 -2.19
N LEU A 198 7.26 -5.40 -0.93
CA LEU A 198 7.16 -4.50 0.23
C LEU A 198 8.56 -4.16 0.77
N ARG A 199 9.26 -3.27 0.07
CA ARG A 199 10.64 -2.84 0.36
C ARG A 199 10.68 -1.37 0.80
N SER A 200 11.76 -0.99 1.47
CA SER A 200 12.02 0.42 1.83
C SER A 200 12.35 1.27 0.60
N VAL A 201 11.44 2.17 0.22
CA VAL A 201 11.64 3.19 -0.81
C VAL A 201 11.71 4.58 -0.21
N ALA A 202 12.31 5.53 -0.94
CA ALA A 202 12.30 6.93 -0.55
C ALA A 202 10.87 7.48 -0.62
N CYS A 203 10.48 8.26 0.38
CA CYS A 203 9.25 9.03 0.32
C CYS A 203 9.54 10.40 -0.31
N VAL A 204 8.62 10.95 -1.11
CA VAL A 204 8.70 12.36 -1.49
C VAL A 204 8.48 13.20 -0.22
N ASP A 205 9.25 14.26 0.01
CA ASP A 205 9.00 15.15 1.16
C ASP A 205 7.61 15.80 1.02
N HIS A 206 6.84 15.76 2.09
CA HIS A 206 5.48 16.26 2.13
C HIS A 206 5.20 16.95 3.46
N GLN A 207 4.47 18.07 3.39
CA GLN A 207 3.97 18.75 4.57
C GLN A 207 2.69 18.05 5.04
N ASP A 208 2.74 17.46 6.23
CA ASP A 208 1.56 16.85 6.86
C ASP A 208 1.54 17.12 8.37
N ARG A 209 0.37 16.86 8.99
CA ARG A 209 0.15 17.06 10.43
C ARG A 209 0.87 16.04 11.33
N TYR A 210 1.63 15.12 10.76
CA TYR A 210 2.35 14.04 11.41
C TYR A 210 3.88 14.20 11.28
N ARG A 211 4.40 15.32 10.75
CA ARG A 211 5.84 15.62 10.79
C ARG A 211 6.41 15.44 12.19
N GLU A 212 5.74 16.01 13.19
CA GLU A 212 5.96 15.67 14.61
C GLU A 212 4.60 15.57 15.34
N THR A 213 4.45 14.55 16.18
CA THR A 213 3.28 14.35 17.06
C THR A 213 3.78 13.96 18.45
N VAL A 214 3.38 14.74 19.45
CA VAL A 214 3.90 14.66 20.83
C VAL A 214 2.92 13.90 21.72
N ASN A 215 3.36 12.78 22.28
CA ASN A 215 2.59 11.97 23.21
C ASN A 215 3.30 11.92 24.57
N THR A 216 2.64 12.38 25.63
CA THR A 216 3.11 12.18 27.02
C THR A 216 2.41 10.96 27.61
N ILE A 217 3.19 10.03 28.17
CA ILE A 217 2.70 8.78 28.78
C ILE A 217 3.22 8.68 30.21
N ASP A 218 2.33 8.66 31.19
CA ASP A 218 2.70 8.54 32.61
C ASP A 218 3.28 7.15 32.92
N LEU A 219 4.26 7.09 33.82
CA LEU A 219 4.94 5.83 34.18
C LEU A 219 3.96 4.79 34.72
N ALA A 220 2.96 5.19 35.51
CA ALA A 220 1.90 4.29 35.98
C ALA A 220 1.06 3.68 34.84
N ARG A 221 0.76 4.48 33.79
CA ARG A 221 0.05 3.99 32.59
C ARG A 221 0.93 3.05 31.77
N LEU A 222 2.22 3.37 31.65
CA LEU A 222 3.20 2.54 30.95
C LEU A 222 3.40 1.21 31.68
N ASP A 223 3.60 1.24 32.99
CA ASP A 223 3.75 0.05 33.83
C ASP A 223 2.55 -0.89 33.70
N LYS A 224 1.33 -0.34 33.75
CA LYS A 224 0.10 -1.12 33.50
C LYS A 224 0.04 -1.71 32.08
N ALA A 225 0.52 -0.99 31.07
CA ALA A 225 0.45 -1.42 29.67
C ALA A 225 1.53 -2.47 29.31
N LEU A 226 2.71 -2.36 29.91
CA LEU A 226 3.90 -3.18 29.61
C LEU A 226 4.21 -4.26 30.66
N GLY A 227 3.53 -4.25 31.81
CA GLY A 227 3.82 -5.16 32.92
C GLY A 227 5.14 -4.84 33.65
N THR A 228 5.50 -3.56 33.75
CA THR A 228 6.76 -3.10 34.36
C THR A 228 6.54 -2.44 35.72
N SER A 229 7.61 -1.95 36.36
CA SER A 229 7.56 -1.25 37.66
C SER A 229 8.54 -0.07 37.68
N LEU A 230 8.55 0.70 36.58
CA LEU A 230 9.42 1.86 36.41
C LEU A 230 9.03 3.02 37.33
N GLN A 231 7.75 3.16 37.71
CA GLN A 231 7.29 4.18 38.68
C GLN A 231 7.97 4.03 40.05
N SER A 232 8.43 2.83 40.41
CA SER A 232 9.14 2.55 41.66
C SER A 232 10.62 2.93 41.63
N ILE A 233 11.13 3.45 40.50
CA ILE A 233 12.52 3.82 40.29
C ILE A 233 12.64 5.35 40.31
N PRO A 234 13.56 5.93 41.11
CA PRO A 234 13.75 7.39 41.14
C PRO A 234 13.99 7.97 39.74
N VAL A 235 13.25 9.04 39.40
CA VAL A 235 13.29 9.68 38.06
C VAL A 235 14.70 10.03 37.60
N SER A 236 15.58 10.47 38.51
CA SER A 236 16.99 10.77 38.21
C SER A 236 17.77 9.55 37.70
N LYS A 237 17.42 8.33 38.15
CA LYS A 237 17.97 7.06 37.65
C LYS A 237 17.34 6.66 36.32
N LEU A 238 16.06 6.96 36.06
CA LEU A 238 15.42 6.71 34.77
C LEU A 238 15.96 7.63 33.66
N GLN A 239 16.29 8.89 33.99
CA GLN A 239 16.85 9.86 33.05
C GLN A 239 18.30 9.54 32.62
N THR A 240 19.09 8.92 33.50
CA THR A 240 20.53 8.65 33.27
C THR A 240 20.82 7.18 32.98
N GLY A 241 20.02 6.27 33.50
CA GLY A 241 20.24 4.82 33.45
C GLY A 241 19.69 4.17 32.19
N LYS A 242 20.54 4.00 31.16
CA LYS A 242 20.27 3.14 29.98
C LYS A 242 19.89 1.69 30.34
N ASN A 243 20.16 1.25 31.56
CA ASN A 243 19.74 -0.06 32.05
C ASN A 243 18.20 -0.17 32.16
N TYR A 244 17.49 0.93 32.44
CA TYR A 244 16.04 0.92 32.66
C TYR A 244 15.24 1.18 31.39
N ILE A 245 15.63 2.15 30.58
CA ILE A 245 14.91 2.49 29.34
C ILE A 245 15.91 2.68 28.21
N GLN A 246 15.83 1.85 27.18
CA GLN A 246 16.79 1.86 26.07
C GLN A 246 16.19 1.30 24.78
N VAL A 247 16.40 2.01 23.67
CA VAL A 247 16.21 1.46 22.32
C VAL A 247 17.31 0.43 22.08
N MET A 248 16.90 -0.82 21.81
CA MET A 248 17.79 -1.96 21.64
C MET A 248 18.22 -2.10 20.18
N GLU A 249 17.26 -1.97 19.26
CA GLU A 249 17.47 -2.10 17.82
C GLU A 249 16.65 -1.04 17.08
N LYS A 250 17.24 -0.49 16.02
CA LYS A 250 16.54 0.34 15.03
C LYS A 250 16.56 -0.37 13.67
N THR A 251 15.52 -0.17 12.88
CA THR A 251 15.45 -0.62 11.48
C THR A 251 16.41 0.21 10.62
N GLY A 252 16.65 -0.22 9.37
CA GLY A 252 17.53 0.49 8.43
C GLY A 252 17.12 1.93 8.10
N THR A 253 15.90 2.35 8.46
CA THR A 253 15.39 3.72 8.28
C THR A 253 15.43 4.55 9.57
N GLY A 254 15.85 3.96 10.70
CA GLY A 254 15.92 4.62 12.00
C GLY A 254 14.66 4.49 12.87
N ARG A 255 13.64 3.72 12.46
CA ARG A 255 12.48 3.39 13.30
C ARG A 255 12.88 2.44 14.43
N VAL A 256 12.23 2.56 15.59
CA VAL A 256 12.47 1.67 16.74
C VAL A 256 11.90 0.29 16.44
N LYS A 257 12.78 -0.72 16.39
CA LYS A 257 12.41 -2.13 16.16
C LYS A 257 12.18 -2.87 17.47
N THR A 258 13.07 -2.68 18.44
CA THR A 258 12.92 -3.20 19.81
C THR A 258 13.39 -2.18 20.86
N MET A 259 12.72 -2.18 22.01
CA MET A 259 13.00 -1.28 23.14
C MET A 259 12.84 -2.03 24.46
N ARG A 260 13.71 -1.73 25.43
CA ARG A 260 13.69 -2.28 26.78
C ARG A 260 13.08 -1.29 27.77
N PHE A 261 12.22 -1.80 28.64
CA PHE A 261 11.64 -1.12 29.80
C PHE A 261 11.81 -2.04 31.04
N GLY A 262 12.78 -1.74 31.89
CA GLY A 262 13.21 -2.62 32.98
C GLY A 262 13.71 -3.96 32.43
N ASN A 263 13.07 -5.06 32.85
CA ASN A 263 13.37 -6.41 32.36
C ASN A 263 12.55 -6.77 31.09
N THR A 264 11.55 -5.96 30.72
CA THR A 264 10.68 -6.23 29.57
C THR A 264 11.33 -5.71 28.29
N VAL A 265 11.54 -6.58 27.30
CA VAL A 265 11.89 -6.20 25.93
C VAL A 265 10.64 -6.31 25.07
N ILE A 266 10.30 -5.25 24.35
CA ILE A 266 9.10 -5.16 23.53
C ILE A 266 9.43 -4.68 22.11
N SER A 267 8.66 -5.14 21.13
CA SER A 267 8.75 -4.64 19.76
C SER A 267 8.22 -3.21 19.64
N GLY A 268 8.76 -2.41 18.73
CA GLY A 268 8.27 -1.05 18.49
C GLY A 268 6.81 -1.03 18.04
N THR A 269 6.38 -2.03 17.26
CA THR A 269 5.00 -2.18 16.77
C THR A 269 4.01 -2.47 17.90
N GLU A 270 4.36 -3.34 18.84
CA GLU A 270 3.54 -3.63 20.02
C GLU A 270 3.53 -2.44 21.00
N LEU A 271 4.67 -1.78 21.23
CA LEU A 271 4.78 -0.56 22.03
C LEU A 271 3.87 0.55 21.46
N ARG A 272 3.93 0.78 20.14
CA ARG A 272 3.06 1.71 19.42
C ARG A 272 1.59 1.39 19.66
N SER A 273 1.21 0.12 19.55
CA SER A 273 -0.17 -0.34 19.75
C SER A 273 -0.65 -0.16 21.19
N LYS A 274 0.16 -0.53 22.19
CA LYS A 274 -0.19 -0.45 23.62
C LYS A 274 -0.27 0.98 24.14
N LEU A 275 0.60 1.86 23.67
CA LEU A 275 0.67 3.26 24.14
C LEU A 275 -0.13 4.24 23.26
N GLY A 276 -0.56 3.83 22.07
CA GLY A 276 -1.29 4.69 21.13
C GLY A 276 -0.39 5.71 20.42
N LEU A 277 0.85 5.33 20.09
CA LEU A 277 1.79 6.19 19.37
C LEU A 277 1.42 6.26 17.87
N ALA A 278 1.72 7.39 17.20
CA ALA A 278 1.41 7.55 15.78
C ALA A 278 2.18 6.54 14.90
N SER A 279 3.48 6.36 15.17
CA SER A 279 4.40 5.47 14.45
C SER A 279 5.42 4.85 15.40
N THR A 280 6.34 4.03 14.86
CA THR A 280 7.56 3.56 15.55
C THR A 280 8.78 4.45 15.31
N TRP A 281 8.63 5.55 14.56
CA TRP A 281 9.69 6.53 14.37
C TRP A 281 9.54 7.61 15.43
N PHE A 282 10.31 7.54 16.51
CA PHE A 282 10.24 8.53 17.56
C PHE A 282 11.57 8.73 18.29
N ASP A 283 11.71 9.93 18.84
CA ASP A 283 12.62 10.21 19.95
C ASP A 283 11.81 10.19 21.26
N TRP A 284 12.49 9.99 22.39
CA TRP A 284 11.84 9.90 23.71
C TRP A 284 12.68 10.54 24.81
N GLN A 285 12.02 11.00 25.88
CA GLN A 285 12.67 11.60 27.05
C GLN A 285 11.83 11.41 28.31
N VAL A 286 12.45 11.06 29.44
CA VAL A 286 11.79 11.05 30.75
C VAL A 286 11.66 12.48 31.28
N LYS A 287 10.43 12.94 31.52
CA LYS A 287 10.09 14.25 32.08
C LYS A 287 9.21 14.07 33.31
N GLY A 288 9.80 14.20 34.50
CA GLY A 288 9.10 13.89 35.76
C GLY A 288 8.66 12.43 35.80
N GLU A 289 7.42 12.19 36.18
CA GLU A 289 6.81 10.85 36.25
C GLU A 289 6.17 10.39 34.92
N SER A 290 6.55 11.02 33.80
CA SER A 290 6.04 10.67 32.47
C SER A 290 7.19 10.53 31.45
N ILE A 291 6.94 9.78 30.38
CA ILE A 291 7.80 9.72 29.19
C ILE A 291 7.15 10.52 28.08
N LEU A 292 7.89 11.48 27.56
CA LEU A 292 7.58 12.19 26.33
C LEU A 292 8.05 11.37 25.14
N PHE A 293 7.17 11.14 24.16
CA PHE A 293 7.50 10.58 22.86
C PHE A 293 7.23 11.64 21.78
N VAL A 294 8.23 11.94 20.94
CA VAL A 294 8.09 12.81 19.77
C VAL A 294 8.10 11.90 18.54
N THR A 295 6.92 11.56 18.04
CA THR A 295 6.70 10.63 16.92
C THR A 295 6.68 11.35 15.58
N ARG A 296 7.15 10.70 14.51
CA ARG A 296 7.20 11.20 13.14
C ARG A 296 6.49 10.24 12.18
N GLY A 297 5.66 10.76 11.30
CA GLY A 297 4.75 9.97 10.47
C GLY A 297 3.63 9.28 11.27
N ASN A 298 2.75 8.56 10.55
CA ASN A 298 1.61 7.88 11.13
C ASN A 298 1.30 6.57 10.39
N GLY A 299 1.22 5.48 11.16
CA GLY A 299 0.96 4.12 10.66
C GLY A 299 2.15 3.18 10.84
N HIS A 300 2.12 2.06 10.11
CA HIS A 300 3.13 0.99 10.18
C HIS A 300 4.36 1.22 9.27
N GLY A 301 4.27 2.13 8.29
CA GLY A 301 5.40 2.55 7.46
C GLY A 301 5.68 1.66 6.24
N VAL A 302 5.03 0.50 6.09
CA VAL A 302 5.26 -0.41 4.94
C VAL A 302 4.35 -0.04 3.77
N GLY A 303 4.81 -0.30 2.53
CA GLY A 303 4.05 -0.08 1.31
C GLY A 303 3.69 1.38 1.08
N MET A 304 2.48 1.66 0.55
CA MET A 304 2.13 3.01 0.09
C MET A 304 1.93 4.01 1.23
N CYS A 305 2.68 5.12 1.20
CA CYS A 305 2.41 6.30 2.02
C CYS A 305 1.33 7.16 1.35
N GLN A 306 0.22 7.43 2.04
CA GLN A 306 -0.90 8.19 1.47
C GLN A 306 -0.56 9.66 1.21
N TYR A 307 0.11 10.35 2.15
CA TYR A 307 0.59 11.72 1.92
C TYR A 307 1.70 11.78 0.85
N GLY A 308 2.53 10.75 0.75
CA GLY A 308 3.55 10.64 -0.29
C GLY A 308 2.96 10.38 -1.68
N ALA A 309 1.89 9.59 -1.78
CA ALA A 309 1.10 9.44 -3.00
C ALA A 309 0.47 10.78 -3.44
N ALA A 310 -0.04 11.58 -2.50
CA ALA A 310 -0.53 12.93 -2.80
C ALA A 310 0.58 13.85 -3.33
N ALA A 311 1.73 13.92 -2.66
CA ALA A 311 2.86 14.74 -3.11
C ALA A 311 3.44 14.30 -4.47
N MET A 312 3.47 12.99 -4.75
CA MET A 312 3.82 12.48 -6.08
C MET A 312 2.81 12.93 -7.15
N ALA A 313 1.51 12.88 -6.85
CA ALA A 313 0.47 13.33 -7.77
C ALA A 313 0.50 14.87 -8.00
N GLU A 314 0.83 15.66 -6.96
CA GLU A 314 1.10 17.10 -7.08
C GLU A 314 2.31 17.41 -7.98
N GLN A 315 3.28 16.49 -8.04
CA GLN A 315 4.42 16.52 -8.97
C GLN A 315 4.09 15.92 -10.35
N GLY A 316 2.81 15.69 -10.66
CA GLY A 316 2.34 15.21 -11.97
C GLY A 316 2.58 13.71 -12.21
N LYS A 317 2.79 12.90 -11.17
CA LYS A 317 2.84 11.43 -11.29
C LYS A 317 1.44 10.84 -11.37
N ASP A 318 1.24 9.93 -12.31
CA ASP A 318 0.00 9.15 -12.41
C ASP A 318 -0.06 8.02 -11.35
N TYR A 319 -1.25 7.44 -11.16
CA TYR A 319 -1.46 6.35 -10.20
C TYR A 319 -0.58 5.13 -10.47
N ARG A 320 -0.22 4.82 -11.73
CA ARG A 320 0.64 3.66 -12.04
C ARG A 320 2.07 3.92 -11.59
N GLN A 321 2.58 5.14 -11.78
CA GLN A 321 3.89 5.59 -11.28
C GLN A 321 3.94 5.63 -9.74
N ILE A 322 2.87 6.09 -9.10
CA ILE A 322 2.74 6.07 -7.62
C ILE A 322 2.82 4.64 -7.09
N LEU A 323 2.03 3.71 -7.66
CA LEU A 323 1.96 2.34 -7.15
C LEU A 323 3.24 1.55 -7.43
N THR A 324 3.85 1.68 -8.60
CA THR A 324 5.12 0.99 -8.92
C THR A 324 6.32 1.55 -8.16
N HIS A 325 6.25 2.80 -7.68
CA HIS A 325 7.20 3.36 -6.72
C HIS A 325 7.08 2.71 -5.33
N TYR A 326 5.86 2.60 -4.79
CA TYR A 326 5.64 2.06 -3.44
C TYR A 326 5.63 0.54 -3.33
N TYR A 327 5.32 -0.17 -4.41
CA TYR A 327 5.28 -1.63 -4.46
C TYR A 327 6.30 -2.14 -5.49
N THR A 328 7.43 -2.66 -5.01
CA THR A 328 8.59 -2.95 -5.86
C THR A 328 8.33 -4.10 -6.83
N GLY A 329 8.50 -3.83 -8.14
CA GLY A 329 8.42 -4.86 -9.19
C GLY A 329 7.02 -5.44 -9.42
N VAL A 330 5.97 -4.72 -9.02
CA VAL A 330 4.58 -5.13 -9.31
C VAL A 330 4.18 -4.75 -10.73
N GLY A 331 3.33 -5.59 -11.33
CA GLY A 331 2.58 -5.29 -12.55
C GLY A 331 1.13 -4.95 -12.25
N PHE A 332 0.41 -4.57 -13.30
CA PHE A 332 -1.04 -4.40 -13.28
C PHE A 332 -1.72 -5.59 -13.91
N ALA A 333 -2.91 -5.88 -13.42
CA ALA A 333 -3.81 -6.89 -13.93
C ALA A 333 -5.24 -6.36 -13.92
N LYS A 334 -6.10 -6.97 -14.72
CA LYS A 334 -7.53 -6.62 -14.77
C LYS A 334 -8.37 -7.78 -14.30
N ILE A 335 -9.33 -7.51 -13.41
CA ILE A 335 -10.29 -8.53 -12.99
C ILE A 335 -11.38 -8.72 -14.04
N SER A 336 -11.82 -9.97 -14.18
CA SER A 336 -13.04 -10.34 -14.88
C SER A 336 -13.98 -11.12 -13.94
N TYR A 337 -15.27 -10.99 -14.24
CA TYR A 337 -16.40 -11.60 -13.53
C TYR A 337 -16.90 -12.82 -14.29
#